data_AF-A0A5J6IDT6-F1
#
_entry.id   AF-A0A5J6IDT6-F1
#
_cell.length_a   1.000
_cell.length_b   1.000
_cell.length_c   1.000
_cell.angle_alpha   90.00
_cell.angle_beta   90.00
_cell.angle_gamma   90.00
#
_symmetry.space_group_name_H-M   'P 1'
#
loop_
_entity.id
_entity.type
_entity.pdbx_description
1 polymer ?
#
loop_
_entity_poly.entity_id
_entity_poly.type
_entity_poly.pdbx_seq_one_letter_code
_entity_poly.pdbx_strand_id
1 'polypeptide(L)'
;MRLPDATEPPMRLPDMPLHDPFVVADEPPRTYHLYTSNVPSVSGVDGTGTMVYRSHDLRDWTRPVVVFLTAEQEGIWATDGAWAPEVHAWDGRYYLFTTLHNADRPLPVPPPNQWGVPFRTPTHMRGTVTAVSDSLLGPFTVLDPARPVPPERLMTLDGTLYVDPSGQPWMVYAHEWLQTIDGTMEAVRLAPDLSGTVGDPVYLFKASDAPWTAEQIPAGVPHQLPPYITDGPQLYRTPDGSLLMLWSTYEKNTAGQDGTISGGYVQTYAVSRSGDIQGPWRQHRPLVRDDSGHGMLFRTFDGQLMMILHRPFENARGKLYEMELRGHELEVLRRRDDLDGGG
;
A
#
# COMPACT_ATOMS: atom_id res chain seq x y z
N MET A 1 29.09 1.49 15.69
CA MET A 1 28.32 0.94 14.58
C MET A 1 29.07 -0.30 14.08
N ARG A 2 28.64 -1.51 14.48
CA ARG A 2 29.24 -2.75 13.95
C ARG A 2 28.74 -2.90 12.51
N LEU A 3 29.67 -3.04 11.56
CA LEU A 3 29.35 -3.50 10.21
C LEU A 3 28.65 -4.86 10.35
N PRO A 4 27.59 -5.16 9.57
CA PRO A 4 27.03 -6.51 9.56
C PRO A 4 28.12 -7.50 9.15
N ASP A 5 28.18 -8.62 9.88
CA ASP A 5 29.11 -9.72 9.65
C ASP A 5 29.01 -10.20 8.20
N ALA A 6 30.14 -10.25 7.49
CA ALA A 6 30.25 -10.70 6.11
C ALA A 6 30.10 -12.23 5.94
N THR A 7 29.34 -12.89 6.83
CA THR A 7 29.33 -14.36 6.97
C THR A 7 27.98 -15.02 6.70
N GLU A 8 26.89 -14.25 6.59
CA GLU A 8 25.58 -14.82 6.24
C GLU A 8 25.31 -14.75 4.74
N PRO A 9 24.79 -15.84 4.14
CA PRO A 9 24.45 -15.84 2.72
C PRO A 9 23.36 -14.79 2.43
N PRO A 10 23.38 -14.17 1.25
CA PRO A 10 22.34 -13.22 0.85
C PRO A 10 20.97 -13.92 0.76
N MET A 11 19.93 -13.17 1.09
CA MET A 11 18.54 -13.57 0.92
C MET A 11 18.08 -13.33 -0.52
N ARG A 12 17.09 -14.11 -0.96
CA ARG A 12 16.39 -13.95 -2.25
C ARG A 12 14.90 -13.74 -1.99
N LEU A 13 14.20 -13.07 -2.91
CA LEU A 13 12.77 -12.79 -2.77
C LEU A 13 11.89 -14.03 -2.45
N PRO A 14 12.13 -15.24 -3.00
CA PRO A 14 11.39 -16.45 -2.61
C PRO A 14 11.48 -16.84 -1.14
N ASP A 15 12.55 -16.43 -0.45
CA ASP A 15 12.81 -16.76 0.94
C ASP A 15 12.42 -15.61 1.90
N MET A 16 11.97 -14.48 1.34
CA MET A 16 11.60 -13.29 2.09
C MET A 16 10.08 -13.20 2.19
N PRO A 17 9.48 -13.27 3.41
CA PRO A 17 8.08 -12.94 3.57
C PRO A 17 7.88 -11.45 3.26
N LEU A 18 7.11 -11.17 2.22
CA LEU A 18 6.91 -9.82 1.69
C LEU A 18 5.43 -9.61 1.39
N HIS A 19 4.73 -8.99 2.33
CA HIS A 19 3.41 -8.43 2.12
C HIS A 19 3.59 -6.91 1.95
N ASP A 20 2.96 -6.34 0.94
CA ASP A 20 3.01 -4.90 0.63
C ASP A 20 4.43 -4.31 0.51
N PRO A 21 5.28 -4.83 -0.39
CA PRO A 21 6.68 -4.41 -0.49
C PRO A 21 6.82 -3.00 -1.06
N PHE A 22 7.59 -2.14 -0.38
CA PHE A 22 7.91 -0.78 -0.87
C PHE A 22 9.40 -0.57 -1.07
N VAL A 23 9.84 -0.19 -2.27
CA VAL A 23 11.25 0.00 -2.61
C VAL A 23 11.62 1.47 -2.76
N VAL A 24 12.65 1.90 -2.03
CA VAL A 24 13.35 3.17 -2.23
C VAL A 24 14.70 2.92 -2.91
N ALA A 25 14.92 3.52 -4.07
CA ALA A 25 16.23 3.52 -4.75
C ALA A 25 17.05 4.74 -4.28
N ASP A 26 18.04 4.52 -3.43
CA ASP A 26 18.84 5.57 -2.79
C ASP A 26 20.12 5.90 -3.59
N GLU A 27 20.24 7.15 -4.08
CA GLU A 27 21.38 7.65 -4.87
C GLU A 27 22.10 8.82 -4.16
N PRO A 28 23.43 8.79 -3.96
CA PRO A 28 24.37 7.69 -3.61
C PRO A 28 24.19 7.23 -2.15
N PRO A 29 24.38 5.94 -1.81
CA PRO A 29 25.42 5.04 -2.35
C PRO A 29 24.94 3.97 -3.36
N ARG A 30 23.78 4.12 -3.99
CA ARG A 30 23.15 3.11 -4.87
C ARG A 30 22.75 1.84 -4.13
N THR A 31 21.82 2.02 -3.20
CA THR A 31 21.23 0.93 -2.42
C THR A 31 19.71 0.96 -2.55
N TYR A 32 19.10 -0.16 -2.91
CA TYR A 32 17.67 -0.36 -2.80
C TYR A 32 17.32 -0.72 -1.36
N HIS A 33 16.37 0.00 -0.77
CA HIS A 33 15.80 -0.27 0.54
C HIS A 33 14.38 -0.79 0.36
N LEU A 34 14.11 -2.02 0.77
CA LEU A 34 12.78 -2.66 0.65
C LEU A 34 12.14 -2.75 2.02
N TYR A 35 11.06 -2.00 2.23
CA TYR A 35 10.28 -1.94 3.46
C TYR A 35 9.10 -2.91 3.41
N THR A 36 8.82 -3.54 4.54
CA THR A 36 7.66 -4.43 4.78
C THR A 36 7.37 -4.46 6.28
N SER A 37 6.20 -4.94 6.68
CA SER A 37 5.88 -5.21 8.09
C SER A 37 6.95 -6.10 8.73
N ASN A 38 7.26 -5.86 9.99
CA ASN A 38 8.23 -6.63 10.75
C ASN A 38 7.76 -8.08 10.88
N VAL A 39 8.63 -9.02 10.54
CA VAL A 39 8.42 -10.45 10.75
C VAL A 39 9.48 -10.93 11.76
N PRO A 40 9.13 -11.11 13.05
CA PRO A 40 10.10 -11.42 14.10
C PRO A 40 10.97 -12.65 13.83
N SER A 41 10.44 -13.67 13.17
CA SER A 41 11.19 -14.87 12.78
C SER A 41 12.31 -14.60 11.77
N VAL A 42 12.26 -13.47 11.05
CA VAL A 42 13.28 -13.04 10.10
C VAL A 42 14.17 -11.95 10.68
N SER A 43 13.59 -10.93 11.31
CA SER A 43 14.34 -9.80 11.86
C SER A 43 15.04 -10.11 13.18
N GLY A 44 14.56 -11.10 13.93
CA GLY A 44 15.04 -11.43 15.28
C GLY A 44 14.57 -10.44 16.36
N VAL A 45 13.62 -9.56 16.04
CA VAL A 45 13.10 -8.53 16.94
C VAL A 45 11.58 -8.66 17.02
N ASP A 46 11.07 -8.90 18.23
CA ASP A 46 9.64 -9.01 18.50
C ASP A 46 8.94 -7.65 18.45
N GLY A 47 7.68 -7.65 18.01
CA GLY A 47 6.78 -6.50 18.06
C GLY A 47 6.27 -6.02 16.70
N THR A 48 5.15 -5.30 16.75
CA THR A 48 4.51 -4.65 15.61
C THR A 48 5.36 -3.48 15.12
N GLY A 49 5.79 -3.52 13.86
CA GLY A 49 6.68 -2.50 13.32
C GLY A 49 7.03 -2.72 11.86
N THR A 50 8.08 -2.05 11.41
CA THR A 50 8.57 -2.09 10.03
C THR A 50 10.02 -2.53 10.00
N MET A 51 10.35 -3.40 9.06
CA MET A 51 11.72 -3.83 8.79
C MET A 51 12.14 -3.47 7.36
N VAL A 52 13.45 -3.33 7.14
CA VAL A 52 14.01 -2.95 5.84
C VAL A 52 15.10 -3.93 5.39
N TYR A 53 14.97 -4.47 4.18
CA TYR A 53 16.02 -5.18 3.48
C TYR A 53 16.84 -4.20 2.62
N ARG A 54 18.09 -4.55 2.30
CA ARG A 54 18.95 -3.76 1.42
C ARG A 54 19.51 -4.61 0.31
N SER A 55 19.62 -4.06 -0.88
CA SER A 55 20.24 -4.71 -2.04
C SER A 55 20.93 -3.69 -2.93
N HIS A 56 21.96 -4.11 -3.66
CA HIS A 56 22.58 -3.29 -4.72
C HIS A 56 22.11 -3.67 -6.12
N ASP A 57 21.43 -4.81 -6.27
CA ASP A 57 21.11 -5.42 -7.57
C ASP A 57 19.68 -5.96 -7.69
N LEU A 58 18.84 -5.75 -6.66
CA LEU A 58 17.48 -6.28 -6.49
C LEU A 58 17.37 -7.81 -6.40
N ARG A 59 18.51 -8.51 -6.47
CA ARG A 59 18.59 -9.96 -6.54
C ARG A 59 19.06 -10.50 -5.19
N ASP A 60 20.16 -9.97 -4.68
CA ASP A 60 20.82 -10.36 -3.44
C ASP A 60 20.48 -9.34 -2.35
N TRP A 61 19.75 -9.79 -1.33
CA TRP A 61 19.26 -8.95 -0.25
C TRP A 61 19.99 -9.27 1.06
N THR A 62 20.40 -8.24 1.80
CA THR A 62 20.90 -8.42 3.16
C THR A 62 19.74 -8.73 4.11
N ARG A 63 20.00 -9.49 5.18
CA ARG A 63 19.03 -9.61 6.29
C ARG A 63 18.48 -8.26 6.73
N PRO A 64 17.19 -8.21 7.10
CA PRO A 64 16.55 -6.95 7.40
C PRO A 64 16.94 -6.45 8.78
N VAL A 65 16.82 -5.15 8.97
CA VAL A 65 16.86 -4.52 10.30
C VAL A 65 15.51 -3.87 10.58
N VAL A 66 15.09 -3.87 11.84
CA VAL A 66 13.87 -3.16 12.26
C VAL A 66 14.18 -1.67 12.36
N VAL A 67 13.33 -0.84 11.74
CA VAL A 67 13.52 0.62 11.66
C VAL A 67 12.43 1.39 12.40
N PHE A 68 11.35 0.70 12.77
CA PHE A 68 10.21 1.25 13.50
C PHE A 68 9.57 0.15 14.34
N LEU A 69 9.29 0.45 15.61
CA LEU A 69 8.47 -0.39 16.48
C LEU A 69 7.41 0.46 17.15
N THR A 70 6.17 0.00 17.09
CA THR A 70 5.01 0.65 17.72
C THR A 70 5.22 0.82 19.21
N ALA A 71 5.74 -0.22 19.89
CA ALA A 71 6.00 -0.21 21.33
C ALA A 71 7.07 0.79 21.79
N GLU A 72 7.92 1.29 20.87
CA GLU A 72 8.95 2.29 21.17
C GLU A 72 8.43 3.74 21.02
N GLN A 73 7.19 3.92 20.56
CA GLN A 73 6.60 5.23 20.33
C GLN A 73 5.84 5.68 21.58
N GLU A 74 6.38 6.68 22.28
CA GLU A 74 5.78 7.19 23.51
C GLU A 74 4.36 7.74 23.25
N GLY A 75 3.38 7.24 24.02
CA GLY A 75 2.00 7.70 23.96
C GLY A 75 1.21 7.22 22.73
N ILE A 76 1.73 6.27 21.95
CA ILE A 76 1.07 5.83 20.72
C ILE A 76 -0.32 5.25 20.99
N TRP A 77 -1.27 5.65 20.17
CA TRP A 77 -2.67 5.22 20.28
C TRP A 77 -2.89 3.76 19.88
N ALA A 78 -2.00 3.22 19.04
CA ALA A 78 -2.14 1.93 18.39
C ALA A 78 -1.45 0.81 19.16
N THR A 79 -1.96 -0.40 18.99
CA THR A 79 -1.43 -1.61 19.64
C THR A 79 -0.97 -2.67 18.63
N ASP A 80 -1.42 -2.56 17.37
CA ASP A 80 -1.12 -3.54 16.32
C ASP A 80 -1.14 -2.88 14.92
N GLY A 81 -0.89 -3.66 13.88
CA GLY A 81 -0.83 -3.23 12.48
C GLY A 81 0.58 -3.23 11.90
N ALA A 82 1.09 -2.02 11.63
CA ALA A 82 2.29 -1.74 10.85
C ALA A 82 2.23 -2.32 9.42
N TRP A 83 1.06 -2.22 8.81
CA TRP A 83 0.78 -2.69 7.45
C TRP A 83 1.24 -1.69 6.40
N ALA A 84 1.52 -2.19 5.19
CA ALA A 84 1.83 -1.42 4.00
C ALA A 84 2.78 -0.23 4.23
N PRO A 85 4.01 -0.47 4.76
CA PRO A 85 4.93 0.61 5.05
C PRO A 85 5.51 1.21 3.76
N GLU A 86 5.34 2.52 3.57
CA GLU A 86 6.01 3.28 2.51
C GLU A 86 7.01 4.26 3.10
N VAL A 87 8.14 4.49 2.42
CA VAL A 87 9.13 5.48 2.87
C VAL A 87 9.39 6.49 1.77
N HIS A 88 9.17 7.76 2.09
CA HIS A 88 9.28 8.87 1.16
C HIS A 88 10.38 9.85 1.59
N ALA A 89 11.21 10.29 0.64
CA ALA A 89 12.14 11.39 0.87
C ALA A 89 11.40 12.72 0.73
N TRP A 90 11.48 13.58 1.75
CA TRP A 90 10.81 14.88 1.78
C TRP A 90 11.61 15.86 2.63
N ASP A 91 11.84 17.07 2.12
CA ASP A 91 12.57 18.15 2.81
C ASP A 91 13.87 17.72 3.52
N GLY A 92 14.67 16.86 2.85
CA GLY A 92 15.95 16.37 3.36
C GLY A 92 15.86 15.29 4.44
N ARG A 93 14.67 14.76 4.74
CA ARG A 93 14.42 13.68 5.70
C ARG A 93 13.63 12.55 5.05
N TYR A 94 13.46 11.45 5.79
CA TYR A 94 12.69 10.28 5.36
C TYR A 94 11.45 10.12 6.21
N TYR A 95 10.33 9.87 5.56
CA TYR A 95 9.02 9.76 6.20
C TYR A 95 8.44 8.39 5.92
N LEU A 96 8.28 7.60 6.98
CA LEU A 96 7.57 6.33 6.99
C LEU A 96 6.07 6.59 7.13
N PHE A 97 5.30 6.05 6.20
CA PHE A 97 3.85 5.96 6.25
C PHE A 97 3.52 4.50 6.54
N THR A 98 2.80 4.20 7.61
CA THR A 98 2.39 2.82 7.90
C THR A 98 1.05 2.78 8.62
N THR A 99 0.22 1.79 8.29
CA THR A 99 -1.12 1.64 8.86
C THR A 99 -1.07 0.92 10.20
N LEU A 100 -1.58 1.58 11.24
CA LEU A 100 -1.71 1.02 12.57
C LEU A 100 -3.19 0.88 12.93
N HIS A 101 -3.49 0.04 13.92
CA HIS A 101 -4.85 -0.09 14.45
C HIS A 101 -4.89 -0.39 15.95
N ASN A 102 -6.07 -0.19 16.53
CA ASN A 102 -6.38 -0.52 17.91
C ASN A 102 -7.82 -1.04 18.03
N ALA A 103 -7.98 -2.35 18.21
CA ALA A 103 -9.29 -2.98 18.36
C ALA A 103 -10.05 -2.54 19.64
N ASP A 104 -9.34 -2.04 20.66
CA ASP A 104 -9.93 -1.53 21.90
C ASP A 104 -10.45 -0.08 21.76
N ARG A 105 -10.31 0.53 20.58
CA ARG A 105 -10.88 1.84 20.23
C ARG A 105 -11.96 1.67 19.15
N PRO A 106 -13.16 1.16 19.50
CA PRO A 106 -14.22 0.93 18.54
C PRO A 106 -14.74 2.25 17.96
N LEU A 107 -15.05 2.24 16.67
CA LEU A 107 -15.71 3.36 16.00
C LEU A 107 -17.23 3.18 16.02
N PRO A 108 -18.02 4.29 16.05
CA PRO A 108 -19.47 4.20 15.94
C PRO A 108 -19.89 3.55 14.62
N VAL A 109 -20.62 2.43 14.70
CA VAL A 109 -21.24 1.81 13.53
C VAL A 109 -22.55 2.53 13.22
N PRO A 110 -22.75 3.06 11.99
CA PRO A 110 -24.02 3.69 11.61
C PRO A 110 -25.20 2.74 11.85
N PRO A 111 -26.38 3.24 12.30
CA PRO A 111 -27.55 2.40 12.46
C PRO A 111 -27.97 1.82 11.10
N PRO A 112 -28.42 0.54 11.04
CA PRO A 112 -29.01 -0.01 9.82
C PRO A 112 -30.13 0.92 9.33
N ASN A 113 -30.00 1.43 8.10
CA ASN A 113 -31.03 2.20 7.43
C ASN A 113 -31.26 1.62 6.03
N GLN A 114 -32.09 2.25 5.20
CA GLN A 114 -32.37 1.79 3.83
C GLN A 114 -31.13 1.74 2.90
N TRP A 115 -29.98 2.26 3.36
CA TRP A 115 -28.67 2.28 2.70
C TRP A 115 -27.58 1.55 3.52
N GLY A 116 -27.94 0.98 4.67
CA GLY A 116 -27.03 0.31 5.61
C GLY A 116 -27.15 -1.21 5.53
N VAL A 117 -26.04 -1.91 5.75
CA VAL A 117 -26.01 -3.36 5.74
C VAL A 117 -26.80 -3.97 6.90
N PRO A 118 -27.43 -5.14 6.71
CA PRO A 118 -28.17 -5.84 7.77
C PRO A 118 -27.27 -6.43 8.86
N PHE A 119 -25.94 -6.43 8.69
CA PHE A 119 -24.98 -6.99 9.63
C PHE A 119 -23.96 -5.92 10.06
N ARG A 120 -23.74 -5.78 11.37
CA ARG A 120 -22.74 -4.86 11.93
C ARG A 120 -21.36 -5.48 11.81
N THR A 121 -20.48 -4.91 11.00
CA THR A 121 -19.04 -5.21 10.99
C THR A 121 -18.37 -4.45 12.14
N PRO A 122 -17.57 -5.12 13.00
CA PRO A 122 -16.79 -4.43 14.02
C PRO A 122 -15.80 -3.46 13.38
N THR A 123 -16.01 -2.17 13.60
CA THR A 123 -15.09 -1.11 13.16
C THR A 123 -14.31 -0.58 14.35
N HIS A 124 -13.03 -0.27 14.15
CA HIS A 124 -12.15 0.26 15.17
C HIS A 124 -11.17 1.26 14.56
N MET A 125 -10.49 2.02 15.41
CA MET A 125 -9.54 3.01 14.95
C MET A 125 -8.42 2.32 14.18
N ARG A 126 -8.31 2.64 12.90
CA ARG A 126 -7.30 2.15 11.97
C ARG A 126 -6.96 3.29 11.01
N GLY A 127 -5.68 3.54 10.83
CA GLY A 127 -5.24 4.58 9.92
C GLY A 127 -3.73 4.67 9.85
N THR A 128 -3.27 5.30 8.77
CA THR A 128 -1.86 5.53 8.52
C THR A 128 -1.33 6.62 9.43
N VAL A 129 -0.20 6.34 10.08
CA VAL A 129 0.61 7.36 10.79
C VAL A 129 1.76 7.79 9.90
N THR A 130 2.29 8.98 10.17
CA THR A 130 3.56 9.44 9.60
C THR A 130 4.62 9.45 10.69
N ALA A 131 5.77 8.84 10.41
CA ALA A 131 6.94 8.81 11.27
C ALA A 131 8.17 9.31 10.51
N VAL A 132 9.09 9.99 11.17
CA VAL A 132 10.23 10.67 10.53
C VAL A 132 11.56 10.12 11.00
N SER A 133 12.55 10.09 10.10
CA SER A 133 13.94 9.78 10.40
C SER A 133 14.89 10.60 9.52
N ASP A 134 16.11 10.78 10.00
CA ASP A 134 17.20 11.37 9.20
C ASP A 134 17.93 10.29 8.36
N SER A 135 17.50 9.03 8.48
CA SER A 135 18.11 7.86 7.84
C SER A 135 17.05 6.90 7.29
N LEU A 136 17.29 6.33 6.11
CA LEU A 136 16.48 5.22 5.57
C LEU A 136 16.51 3.98 6.49
N LEU A 137 17.49 3.87 7.37
CA LEU A 137 17.62 2.78 8.35
C LEU A 137 17.03 3.15 9.73
N GLY A 138 16.28 4.25 9.82
CA GLY A 138 15.66 4.67 11.06
C GLY A 138 16.67 5.05 12.16
N PRO A 139 16.24 5.02 13.43
CA PRO A 139 14.86 4.74 13.84
C PRO A 139 13.90 5.83 13.32
N PHE A 140 12.68 5.43 12.98
CA PHE A 140 11.59 6.36 12.67
C PHE A 140 10.82 6.69 13.95
N THR A 141 10.43 7.95 14.12
CA THR A 141 9.64 8.44 15.25
C THR A 141 8.33 9.04 14.77
N VAL A 142 7.19 8.58 15.29
CA VAL A 142 5.86 9.09 14.91
C VAL A 142 5.75 10.59 15.19
N LEU A 143 5.20 11.34 14.24
CA LEU A 143 5.00 12.79 14.36
C LEU A 143 3.87 13.14 15.34
N ASP A 144 2.76 12.41 15.29
CA ASP A 144 1.63 12.55 16.23
C ASP A 144 1.24 11.16 16.79
N PRO A 145 1.71 10.81 18.01
CA PRO A 145 1.41 9.51 18.60
C PRO A 145 -0.05 9.39 19.05
N ALA A 146 -0.82 10.47 19.14
CA ALA A 146 -2.17 10.43 19.71
C ALA A 146 -3.23 9.90 18.73
N ARG A 147 -2.97 9.93 17.41
CA ARG A 147 -3.96 9.66 16.36
C ARG A 147 -3.33 9.31 15.00
N PRO A 148 -4.06 8.65 14.07
CA PRO A 148 -3.68 8.55 12.67
C PRO A 148 -3.75 9.91 11.96
N VAL A 149 -3.18 9.97 10.76
CA VAL A 149 -3.20 11.18 9.92
C VAL A 149 -4.59 11.41 9.30
N PRO A 150 -5.25 10.43 8.66
CA PRO A 150 -6.66 10.56 8.31
C PRO A 150 -7.54 10.76 9.55
N PRO A 151 -8.71 11.40 9.43
CA PRO A 151 -9.57 11.64 10.59
C PRO A 151 -9.95 10.35 11.34
N GLU A 152 -9.77 10.33 12.66
CA GLU A 152 -9.97 9.16 13.55
C GLU A 152 -11.31 8.44 13.43
N ARG A 153 -12.35 9.14 12.94
CA ARG A 153 -13.68 8.56 12.71
C ARG A 153 -13.75 7.64 11.48
N LEU A 154 -12.74 7.69 10.62
CA LEU A 154 -12.63 6.89 9.40
C LEU A 154 -11.70 5.72 9.68
N MET A 155 -12.15 4.51 9.35
CA MET A 155 -11.36 3.31 9.34
C MET A 155 -10.65 3.25 7.99
N THR A 156 -9.36 3.55 7.99
CA THR A 156 -8.56 3.79 6.77
C THR A 156 -7.30 2.95 6.77
N LEU A 157 -6.75 2.70 5.59
CA LEU A 157 -5.50 1.95 5.41
C LEU A 157 -4.74 2.41 4.17
N ASP A 158 -3.50 1.93 4.07
CA ASP A 158 -2.59 2.09 2.93
C ASP A 158 -2.40 3.54 2.45
N GLY A 159 -2.14 4.45 3.39
CA GLY A 159 -1.86 5.84 3.08
C GLY A 159 -0.52 6.00 2.35
N THR A 160 -0.57 6.55 1.13
CA THR A 160 0.60 6.90 0.31
C THR A 160 0.77 8.42 0.18
N LEU A 161 2.01 8.89 0.01
CA LEU A 161 2.31 10.29 -0.24
C LEU A 161 2.23 10.63 -1.73
N TYR A 162 1.52 11.72 -2.06
CA TYR A 162 1.56 12.35 -3.37
C TYR A 162 1.80 13.85 -3.24
N VAL A 163 2.67 14.41 -4.09
CA VAL A 163 2.92 15.85 -4.15
C VAL A 163 2.43 16.38 -5.49
N ASP A 164 1.48 17.32 -5.43
CA ASP A 164 0.88 17.90 -6.63
C ASP A 164 1.83 18.89 -7.33
N PRO A 165 1.54 19.38 -8.56
CA PRO A 165 2.46 20.25 -9.29
C PRO A 165 2.72 21.60 -8.60
N SER A 166 1.85 22.01 -7.66
CA SER A 166 2.02 23.23 -6.87
C SER A 166 2.92 23.02 -5.66
N GLY A 167 3.34 21.78 -5.38
CA GLY A 167 4.15 21.42 -4.22
C GLY A 167 3.33 21.08 -2.97
N GLN A 168 2.00 21.02 -3.07
CA GLN A 168 1.14 20.64 -1.95
C GLN A 168 1.22 19.11 -1.74
N PRO A 169 1.61 18.63 -0.54
CA PRO A 169 1.57 17.21 -0.21
C PRO A 169 0.15 16.74 0.11
N TRP A 170 -0.16 15.52 -0.28
CA TRP A 170 -1.42 14.84 -0.07
C TRP A 170 -1.14 13.43 0.46
N MET A 171 -1.97 12.95 1.37
CA MET A 171 -2.09 11.53 1.65
C MET A 171 -3.26 10.99 0.85
N VAL A 172 -3.03 9.95 0.06
CA VAL A 172 -4.09 9.17 -0.61
C VAL A 172 -4.21 7.84 0.11
N TYR A 173 -5.42 7.41 0.42
CA TYR A 173 -5.65 6.23 1.25
C TYR A 173 -6.93 5.50 0.83
N ALA A 174 -7.04 4.25 1.27
CA ALA A 174 -8.26 3.48 1.18
C ALA A 174 -9.13 3.67 2.44
N HIS A 175 -10.40 4.02 2.24
CA HIS A 175 -11.41 4.01 3.30
C HIS A 175 -12.11 2.65 3.28
N GLU A 176 -11.91 1.93 4.38
CA GLU A 176 -12.11 0.50 4.44
C GLU A 176 -13.57 0.09 4.19
N TRP A 177 -13.74 -0.93 3.36
CA TRP A 177 -15.04 -1.50 3.00
C TRP A 177 -15.83 -2.00 4.22
N LEU A 178 -15.18 -2.31 5.34
CA LEU A 178 -15.88 -2.64 6.59
C LEU A 178 -16.76 -1.48 7.09
N GLN A 179 -16.40 -0.24 6.74
CA GLN A 179 -17.17 0.96 7.07
C GLN A 179 -18.03 1.46 5.90
N THR A 180 -17.56 1.31 4.66
CA THR A 180 -18.20 1.89 3.45
C THR A 180 -18.96 0.89 2.58
N ILE A 181 -18.77 -0.42 2.78
CA ILE A 181 -19.26 -1.56 1.99
C ILE A 181 -18.68 -1.62 0.57
N ASP A 182 -18.65 -0.49 -0.11
CA ASP A 182 -17.94 -0.26 -1.36
C ASP A 182 -16.74 0.63 -1.05
N GLY A 183 -15.59 0.00 -0.83
CA GLY A 183 -14.33 0.65 -0.47
C GLY A 183 -14.04 1.85 -1.37
N THR A 184 -13.53 2.93 -0.78
CA THR A 184 -13.29 4.17 -1.52
C THR A 184 -11.83 4.58 -1.46
N MET A 185 -11.31 5.11 -2.57
CA MET A 185 -10.08 5.89 -2.55
C MET A 185 -10.42 7.35 -2.24
N GLU A 186 -9.72 7.90 -1.26
CA GLU A 186 -9.86 9.27 -0.80
C GLU A 186 -8.49 9.93 -0.71
N ALA A 187 -8.45 11.26 -0.71
CA ALA A 187 -7.24 12.02 -0.49
C ALA A 187 -7.45 13.14 0.54
N VAL A 188 -6.43 13.46 1.31
CA VAL A 188 -6.44 14.59 2.23
C VAL A 188 -5.15 15.38 2.09
N ARG A 189 -5.24 16.72 2.08
CA ARG A 189 -4.04 17.57 2.07
C ARG A 189 -3.28 17.38 3.37
N LEU A 190 -1.96 17.35 3.27
CA LEU A 190 -1.07 17.34 4.41
C LEU A 190 -0.51 18.74 4.69
N ALA A 191 -0.14 18.99 5.93
CA ALA A 191 0.72 20.12 6.26
C ALA A 191 2.07 19.98 5.53
N PRO A 192 2.78 21.08 5.20
CA PRO A 192 4.07 21.00 4.51
C PRO A 192 5.14 20.16 5.23
N ASP A 193 5.05 20.03 6.55
CA ASP A 193 5.94 19.19 7.37
C ASP A 193 5.44 17.75 7.57
N LEU A 194 4.31 17.41 6.94
CA LEU A 194 3.61 16.12 7.00
C LEU A 194 3.10 15.72 8.40
N SER A 195 3.06 16.66 9.35
CA SER A 195 2.66 16.40 10.75
C SER A 195 1.15 16.16 10.96
N GLY A 196 0.33 16.45 9.94
CA GLY A 196 -1.12 16.32 10.01
C GLY A 196 -1.80 16.79 8.73
N THR A 197 -3.12 16.99 8.82
CA THR A 197 -3.98 17.30 7.67
C THR A 197 -4.41 18.76 7.58
N VAL A 198 -4.74 19.23 6.37
CA VAL A 198 -5.23 20.58 6.07
C VAL A 198 -6.59 20.53 5.36
N GLY A 199 -7.65 20.66 6.14
CA GLY A 199 -9.03 20.60 5.67
C GLY A 199 -9.59 19.18 5.61
N ASP A 200 -10.73 19.01 4.97
CA ASP A 200 -11.43 17.72 4.90
C ASP A 200 -10.91 16.83 3.75
N PRO A 201 -11.02 15.49 3.90
CA PRO A 201 -10.78 14.57 2.81
C PRO A 201 -11.69 14.81 1.61
N VAL A 202 -11.17 14.47 0.43
CA VAL A 202 -11.88 14.49 -0.85
C VAL A 202 -12.04 13.07 -1.37
N TYR A 203 -13.26 12.75 -1.81
CA TYR A 203 -13.57 11.49 -2.46
C TYR A 203 -12.99 11.45 -3.88
N LEU A 204 -12.39 10.31 -4.27
CA LEU A 204 -11.80 10.13 -5.60
C LEU A 204 -12.64 9.18 -6.47
N PHE A 205 -12.82 7.94 -5.99
CA PHE A 205 -13.63 6.91 -6.63
C PHE A 205 -13.90 5.77 -5.63
N LYS A 206 -14.76 4.82 -6.02
CA LYS A 206 -15.03 3.59 -5.24
C LYS A 206 -14.72 2.34 -6.06
N ALA A 207 -14.48 1.21 -5.41
CA ALA A 207 -14.06 -0.01 -6.11
C ALA A 207 -15.07 -0.47 -7.18
N SER A 208 -16.38 -0.32 -6.94
CA SER A 208 -17.39 -0.69 -7.94
C SER A 208 -17.40 0.19 -9.20
N ASP A 209 -16.66 1.31 -9.23
CA ASP A 209 -16.47 2.09 -10.46
C ASP A 209 -15.63 1.33 -11.50
N ALA A 210 -14.95 0.25 -11.11
CA ALA A 210 -14.24 -0.65 -12.01
C ALA A 210 -15.22 -1.64 -12.67
N PRO A 211 -15.65 -1.42 -13.92
CA PRO A 211 -16.79 -2.13 -14.50
C PRO A 211 -16.50 -3.63 -14.70
N TRP A 212 -15.23 -4.00 -14.88
CA TRP A 212 -14.80 -5.38 -15.08
C TRP A 212 -15.03 -6.28 -13.87
N THR A 213 -15.20 -5.73 -12.67
CA THR A 213 -15.51 -6.50 -11.45
C THR A 213 -16.86 -7.21 -11.53
N ALA A 214 -17.79 -6.70 -12.35
CA ALA A 214 -19.12 -7.25 -12.52
C ALA A 214 -19.28 -8.13 -13.79
N GLU A 215 -18.30 -8.16 -14.68
CA GLU A 215 -18.43 -8.80 -16.01
C GLU A 215 -18.41 -10.34 -15.97
N GLN A 216 -17.74 -10.92 -14.98
CA GLN A 216 -17.54 -12.38 -14.87
C GLN A 216 -18.25 -13.01 -13.68
N ILE A 217 -19.27 -12.33 -13.15
CA ILE A 217 -20.05 -12.85 -12.03
C ILE A 217 -20.77 -14.14 -12.47
N PRO A 218 -20.58 -15.26 -11.74
CA PRO A 218 -21.28 -16.51 -12.04
C PRO A 218 -22.81 -16.33 -12.08
N ALA A 219 -23.50 -17.04 -12.96
CA ALA A 219 -24.95 -16.94 -13.06
C ALA A 219 -25.64 -17.43 -11.77
N GLY A 220 -26.74 -16.76 -11.38
CA GLY A 220 -27.57 -17.17 -10.24
C GLY A 220 -27.21 -16.56 -8.89
N VAL A 221 -26.23 -15.65 -8.82
CA VAL A 221 -25.78 -14.99 -7.57
C VAL A 221 -25.81 -13.43 -7.60
N PRO A 222 -26.83 -12.75 -8.19
CA PRO A 222 -26.81 -11.30 -8.39
C PRO A 222 -26.86 -10.46 -7.10
N HIS A 223 -27.19 -11.05 -5.95
CA HIS A 223 -27.33 -10.35 -4.67
C HIS A 223 -26.01 -10.21 -3.87
N GLN A 224 -24.88 -10.71 -4.40
CA GLN A 224 -23.59 -10.71 -3.71
C GLN A 224 -22.55 -9.79 -4.36
N LEU A 225 -23.05 -8.69 -4.93
CA LEU A 225 -22.24 -7.69 -5.59
C LEU A 225 -21.30 -7.00 -4.59
N PRO A 226 -21.74 -6.42 -3.46
CA PRO A 226 -20.84 -5.98 -2.38
C PRO A 226 -20.50 -7.12 -1.39
N PRO A 227 -19.41 -6.98 -0.60
CA PRO A 227 -18.56 -5.80 -0.45
C PRO A 227 -17.47 -5.68 -1.53
N TYR A 228 -16.96 -4.47 -1.78
CA TYR A 228 -15.84 -4.22 -2.70
C TYR A 228 -14.64 -3.64 -1.95
N ILE A 229 -13.46 -4.19 -2.21
CA ILE A 229 -12.22 -3.83 -1.50
C ILE A 229 -11.45 -2.80 -2.32
N THR A 230 -10.80 -1.85 -1.65
CA THR A 230 -9.81 -0.91 -2.20
C THR A 230 -8.57 -0.99 -1.33
N ASP A 231 -7.41 -1.28 -1.89
CA ASP A 231 -6.14 -1.38 -1.17
C ASP A 231 -4.99 -0.78 -2.01
N GLY A 232 -3.85 -0.54 -1.36
CA GLY A 232 -2.54 -0.26 -1.97
C GLY A 232 -2.51 0.84 -3.04
N PRO A 233 -3.02 2.06 -2.76
CA PRO A 233 -2.87 3.16 -3.70
C PRO A 233 -1.40 3.55 -3.85
N GLN A 234 -0.93 3.76 -5.08
CA GLN A 234 0.34 4.46 -5.34
C GLN A 234 0.19 5.39 -6.53
N LEU A 235 0.59 6.66 -6.36
CA LEU A 235 0.44 7.69 -7.39
C LEU A 235 1.69 7.81 -8.23
N TYR A 236 1.52 7.91 -9.55
CA TYR A 236 2.62 8.06 -10.49
C TYR A 236 2.26 9.07 -11.60
N ARG A 237 3.15 10.05 -11.84
CA ARG A 237 2.99 10.97 -12.97
C ARG A 237 3.44 10.31 -14.26
N THR A 238 2.56 10.30 -15.23
CA THR A 238 2.83 9.72 -16.54
C THR A 238 3.51 10.74 -17.47
N PRO A 239 4.24 10.28 -18.51
CA PRO A 239 4.92 11.17 -19.46
C PRO A 239 4.02 12.19 -20.18
N ASP A 240 2.72 11.90 -20.34
CA ASP A 240 1.78 12.82 -21.00
C ASP A 240 1.14 13.84 -20.04
N GLY A 241 1.54 13.85 -18.77
CA GLY A 241 1.03 14.74 -17.74
C GLY A 241 -0.18 14.20 -16.97
N SER A 242 -0.74 13.05 -17.38
CA SER A 242 -1.80 12.39 -16.61
C SER A 242 -1.27 11.88 -15.27
N LEU A 243 -2.18 11.71 -14.32
CA LEU A 243 -1.91 11.09 -13.03
C LEU A 243 -2.46 9.66 -13.03
N LEU A 244 -1.60 8.69 -12.77
CA LEU A 244 -1.95 7.29 -12.60
C LEU A 244 -2.00 6.95 -11.11
N MET A 245 -2.95 6.11 -10.73
CA MET A 245 -3.04 5.49 -9.41
C MET A 245 -3.02 3.98 -9.58
N LEU A 246 -1.95 3.31 -9.16
CA LEU A 246 -2.01 1.88 -8.88
C LEU A 246 -2.98 1.65 -7.72
N TRP A 247 -3.77 0.60 -7.75
CA TRP A 247 -4.56 0.12 -6.62
C TRP A 247 -4.91 -1.35 -6.79
N SER A 248 -5.34 -1.99 -5.71
CA SER A 248 -5.70 -3.41 -5.70
C SER A 248 -7.09 -3.68 -5.15
N THR A 249 -7.65 -4.80 -5.62
CA THR A 249 -8.97 -5.30 -5.26
C THR A 249 -9.07 -6.78 -5.61
N TYR A 250 -10.25 -7.38 -5.46
CA TYR A 250 -10.51 -8.78 -5.76
C TYR A 250 -11.40 -8.95 -6.98
N GLU A 251 -11.09 -9.96 -7.81
CA GLU A 251 -12.03 -10.45 -8.82
C GLU A 251 -13.27 -11.08 -8.17
N LYS A 252 -14.36 -11.18 -8.94
CA LYS A 252 -15.64 -11.77 -8.51
C LYS A 252 -16.13 -12.80 -9.51
N ASN A 253 -15.27 -13.79 -9.78
CA ASN A 253 -15.43 -14.77 -10.86
C ASN A 253 -15.54 -16.22 -10.35
N THR A 254 -15.48 -16.44 -9.04
CA THR A 254 -15.52 -17.78 -8.42
C THR A 254 -16.70 -17.89 -7.47
N ALA A 255 -17.53 -18.91 -7.64
CA ALA A 255 -18.62 -19.21 -6.71
C ALA A 255 -18.17 -20.22 -5.64
N GLY A 256 -18.31 -19.85 -4.37
CA GLY A 256 -18.09 -20.70 -3.22
C GLY A 256 -19.22 -21.73 -3.02
N GLN A 257 -18.90 -22.84 -2.34
CA GLN A 257 -19.89 -23.87 -2.01
C GLN A 257 -20.96 -23.39 -1.01
N ASP A 258 -20.62 -22.39 -0.21
CA ASP A 258 -21.52 -21.66 0.70
C ASP A 258 -22.37 -20.60 -0.02
N GLY A 259 -22.22 -20.52 -1.34
CA GLY A 259 -22.92 -19.58 -2.19
C GLY A 259 -22.30 -18.19 -2.22
N THR A 260 -21.12 -17.95 -1.63
CA THR A 260 -20.38 -16.68 -1.73
C THR A 260 -19.75 -16.46 -3.11
N ILE A 261 -19.44 -15.22 -3.48
CA ILE A 261 -18.60 -14.92 -4.65
C ILE A 261 -17.24 -14.41 -4.18
N SER A 262 -16.18 -14.97 -4.75
CA SER A 262 -14.80 -14.58 -4.53
C SER A 262 -14.03 -14.56 -5.86
N GLY A 263 -12.72 -14.31 -5.77
CA GLY A 263 -11.78 -14.32 -6.87
C GLY A 263 -10.39 -14.00 -6.35
N GLY A 264 -9.38 -14.03 -7.22
CA GLY A 264 -8.01 -13.69 -6.81
C GLY A 264 -7.84 -12.20 -6.54
N TYR A 265 -6.89 -11.87 -5.68
CA TYR A 265 -6.39 -10.50 -5.55
C TYR A 265 -5.72 -10.05 -6.85
N VAL A 266 -5.92 -8.80 -7.25
CA VAL A 266 -5.40 -8.27 -8.51
C VAL A 266 -4.77 -6.90 -8.36
N GLN A 267 -3.72 -6.66 -9.15
CA GLN A 267 -3.15 -5.34 -9.36
C GLN A 267 -3.89 -4.69 -10.52
N THR A 268 -4.44 -3.50 -10.29
CA THR A 268 -5.05 -2.68 -11.32
C THR A 268 -4.57 -1.24 -11.20
N TYR A 269 -5.12 -0.34 -12.03
CA TYR A 269 -4.86 1.08 -11.93
C TYR A 269 -6.03 1.92 -12.44
N ALA A 270 -6.01 3.20 -12.09
CA ALA A 270 -6.91 4.23 -12.60
C ALA A 270 -6.07 5.42 -13.13
N VAL A 271 -6.64 6.17 -14.07
CA VAL A 271 -5.97 7.33 -14.69
C VAL A 271 -6.86 8.56 -14.61
N SER A 272 -6.31 9.64 -14.08
CA SER A 272 -6.82 11.00 -14.22
C SER A 272 -6.06 11.71 -15.34
N ARG A 273 -6.72 11.84 -16.51
CA ARG A 273 -6.12 12.49 -17.69
C ARG A 273 -5.94 14.00 -17.54
N SER A 274 -6.60 14.62 -16.57
CA SER A 274 -6.39 16.03 -16.22
C SER A 274 -5.04 16.25 -15.52
N GLY A 275 -4.46 15.20 -14.93
CA GLY A 275 -3.30 15.30 -14.03
C GLY A 275 -3.66 15.79 -12.63
N ASP A 276 -4.93 16.10 -12.36
CA ASP A 276 -5.47 16.52 -11.06
C ASP A 276 -5.81 15.29 -10.22
N ILE A 277 -5.45 15.34 -8.94
CA ILE A 277 -5.75 14.31 -7.95
C ILE A 277 -7.25 14.12 -7.74
N GLN A 278 -8.06 15.18 -7.92
CA GLN A 278 -9.52 15.09 -7.82
C GLN A 278 -10.15 14.39 -9.04
N GLY A 279 -9.36 14.02 -10.05
CA GLY A 279 -9.83 13.26 -11.20
C GLY A 279 -10.31 14.14 -12.38
N PRO A 280 -11.28 13.66 -13.18
CA PRO A 280 -12.00 12.39 -13.01
C PRO A 280 -11.10 11.17 -13.20
N TRP A 281 -11.34 10.12 -12.41
CA TRP A 281 -10.58 8.86 -12.47
C TRP A 281 -11.25 7.85 -13.39
N ARG A 282 -10.53 7.42 -14.43
CA ARG A 282 -10.95 6.33 -15.32
C ARG A 282 -10.31 5.02 -14.89
N GLN A 283 -11.13 4.02 -14.62
CA GLN A 283 -10.67 2.68 -14.23
C GLN A 283 -10.11 1.89 -15.41
N HIS A 284 -8.99 1.20 -15.20
CA HIS A 284 -8.42 0.26 -16.15
C HIS A 284 -8.65 -1.19 -15.71
N ARG A 285 -8.43 -2.13 -16.63
CA ARG A 285 -8.53 -3.57 -16.36
C ARG A 285 -7.32 -4.05 -15.55
N PRO A 286 -7.42 -5.20 -14.85
CA PRO A 286 -6.32 -5.73 -14.07
C PRO A 286 -5.06 -5.94 -14.90
N LEU A 287 -3.97 -5.41 -14.38
CA LEU A 287 -2.61 -5.43 -14.92
C LEU A 287 -1.91 -6.75 -14.60
N VAL A 288 -2.04 -7.22 -13.35
CA VAL A 288 -1.50 -8.50 -12.88
C VAL A 288 -2.61 -9.25 -12.13
N ARG A 289 -2.71 -10.55 -12.39
CA ARG A 289 -3.67 -11.48 -11.78
C ARG A 289 -2.93 -12.58 -11.02
N ASP A 290 -3.65 -13.65 -10.68
CA ASP A 290 -3.15 -14.81 -9.94
C ASP A 290 -2.78 -14.45 -8.50
N ASP A 291 -3.72 -13.82 -7.81
CA ASP A 291 -3.61 -13.48 -6.39
C ASP A 291 -2.42 -12.57 -6.10
N SER A 292 -2.33 -11.48 -6.87
CA SER A 292 -1.18 -10.57 -6.91
C SER A 292 -1.65 -9.13 -6.80
N GLY A 293 -1.07 -8.35 -5.88
CA GLY A 293 -1.47 -6.95 -5.73
C GLY A 293 -0.62 -6.19 -4.72
N HIS A 294 -1.12 -5.02 -4.33
CA HIS A 294 -0.40 -4.04 -3.53
C HIS A 294 0.99 -3.76 -4.11
N GLY A 295 1.00 -3.43 -5.40
CA GLY A 295 2.20 -3.15 -6.15
C GLY A 295 2.60 -1.68 -6.08
N MET A 296 3.90 -1.44 -6.20
CA MET A 296 4.47 -0.12 -6.29
C MET A 296 5.48 -0.02 -7.44
N LEU A 297 5.43 1.11 -8.15
CA LEU A 297 6.38 1.49 -9.18
C LEU A 297 7.62 2.14 -8.57
N PHE A 298 8.77 1.80 -9.12
CA PHE A 298 10.05 2.45 -8.83
C PHE A 298 10.95 2.41 -10.06
N ARG A 299 12.04 3.18 -10.06
CA ARG A 299 13.06 3.12 -11.10
C ARG A 299 14.32 2.46 -10.56
N THR A 300 14.94 1.64 -11.39
CA THR A 300 16.31 1.18 -11.13
C THR A 300 17.30 2.33 -11.30
N PHE A 301 18.54 2.14 -10.82
CA PHE A 301 19.63 3.10 -11.04
C PHE A 301 19.98 3.34 -12.52
N ASP A 302 19.53 2.45 -13.42
CA ASP A 302 19.70 2.58 -14.87
C ASP A 302 18.45 3.21 -15.54
N GLY A 303 17.47 3.64 -14.75
CA GLY A 303 16.26 4.33 -15.21
C GLY A 303 15.12 3.42 -15.67
N GLN A 304 15.30 2.10 -15.66
CA GLN A 304 14.25 1.13 -16.01
C GLN A 304 13.09 1.25 -15.02
N LEU A 305 11.86 1.39 -15.52
CA LEU A 305 10.65 1.36 -14.70
C LEU A 305 10.36 -0.09 -14.30
N MET A 306 10.16 -0.30 -13.02
CA MET A 306 9.88 -1.58 -12.39
C MET A 306 8.60 -1.48 -11.56
N MET A 307 7.91 -2.59 -11.38
CA MET A 307 6.90 -2.79 -10.35
C MET A 307 7.33 -3.95 -9.47
N ILE A 308 7.24 -3.77 -8.15
CA ILE A 308 7.25 -4.88 -7.19
C ILE A 308 5.86 -5.00 -6.59
N LEU A 309 5.38 -6.22 -6.39
CA LEU A 309 4.11 -6.52 -5.72
C LEU A 309 4.24 -7.82 -4.93
N HIS A 310 3.23 -8.15 -4.12
CA HIS A 310 3.21 -9.41 -3.38
C HIS A 310 2.35 -10.46 -4.09
N ARG A 311 2.78 -11.73 -4.03
CA ARG A 311 2.05 -12.90 -4.56
C ARG A 311 2.49 -14.20 -3.85
N PRO A 312 1.58 -15.14 -3.52
CA PRO A 312 0.13 -14.94 -3.41
C PRO A 312 -0.20 -14.00 -2.22
N PHE A 313 -1.47 -13.75 -1.92
CA PHE A 313 -1.87 -12.96 -0.75
C PHE A 313 -1.46 -13.67 0.55
N GLU A 314 -1.76 -14.97 0.67
CA GLU A 314 -1.28 -15.80 1.78
C GLU A 314 0.16 -16.27 1.56
N ASN A 315 1.00 -16.22 2.60
CA ASN A 315 2.44 -16.55 2.51
C ASN A 315 3.14 -15.77 1.38
N ALA A 316 2.87 -14.47 1.33
CA ALA A 316 3.26 -13.60 0.23
C ALA A 316 4.78 -13.49 0.01
N ARG A 317 5.17 -13.39 -1.27
CA ARG A 317 6.53 -13.16 -1.76
C ARG A 317 6.56 -12.00 -2.74
N GLY A 318 7.69 -11.30 -2.81
CA GLY A 318 7.89 -10.23 -3.77
C GLY A 318 8.05 -10.76 -5.19
N LYS A 319 7.32 -10.19 -6.14
CA LYS A 319 7.45 -10.45 -7.58
C LYS A 319 7.78 -9.17 -8.31
N LEU A 320 8.73 -9.25 -9.25
CA LEU A 320 9.25 -8.09 -9.97
C LEU A 320 8.84 -8.12 -11.44
N TYR A 321 8.40 -6.97 -11.93
CA TYR A 321 7.95 -6.80 -13.31
C TYR A 321 8.67 -5.60 -13.92
N GLU A 322 9.18 -5.75 -15.15
CA GLU A 322 9.56 -4.62 -15.99
C GLU A 322 8.31 -3.98 -16.56
N MET A 323 8.23 -2.66 -16.44
CA MET A 323 7.06 -1.87 -16.79
C MET A 323 7.40 -0.85 -17.87
N GLU A 324 6.39 -0.47 -18.65
CA GLU A 324 6.48 0.62 -19.61
C GLU A 324 5.27 1.55 -19.48
N LEU A 325 5.52 2.87 -19.61
CA LEU A 325 4.47 3.88 -19.74
C LEU A 325 4.45 4.41 -21.17
N ARG A 326 3.31 4.23 -21.85
CA ARG A 326 3.05 4.77 -23.20
C ARG A 326 1.97 5.83 -23.13
N GLY A 327 2.39 7.09 -22.99
CA GLY A 327 1.48 8.15 -22.52
C GLY A 327 1.01 7.80 -21.11
N HIS A 328 -0.30 7.65 -20.90
CA HIS A 328 -0.91 7.24 -19.64
C HIS A 328 -1.25 5.76 -19.52
N GLU A 329 -0.97 4.95 -20.54
CA GLU A 329 -1.16 3.50 -20.47
C GLU A 329 0.05 2.84 -19.81
N LEU A 330 -0.20 2.00 -18.80
CA LEU A 330 0.81 1.22 -18.10
C LEU A 330 0.75 -0.23 -18.57
N GLU A 331 1.90 -0.74 -19.02
CA GLU A 331 2.03 -2.10 -19.55
C GLU A 331 3.09 -2.89 -18.76
N VAL A 332 2.81 -4.17 -18.52
CA VAL A 332 3.83 -5.15 -18.06
C VAL A 332 4.58 -5.65 -19.30
N LEU A 333 5.88 -5.42 -19.36
CA LEU A 333 6.72 -5.94 -20.44
C LEU A 333 7.08 -7.41 -20.23
N ARG A 334 7.54 -7.73 -19.00
CA ARG A 334 7.85 -9.09 -18.58
C ARG A 334 8.02 -9.16 -17.06
N ARG A 335 7.86 -10.36 -16.52
CA ARG A 335 8.31 -10.69 -15.17
C ARG A 335 9.82 -10.90 -15.15
N ARG A 336 10.46 -10.52 -14.04
CA ARG A 336 11.90 -10.70 -13.78
C ARG A 336 12.15 -11.91 -12.89
N ASP A 337 11.89 -13.08 -13.45
CA ASP A 337 12.13 -14.37 -12.78
C ASP A 337 13.62 -14.56 -12.39
N ASP A 338 14.52 -13.89 -13.11
CA ASP A 338 15.96 -13.85 -12.79
C ASP A 338 16.26 -13.11 -11.48
N LEU A 339 15.38 -12.19 -11.07
CA LEU A 339 15.48 -11.43 -9.82
C LEU A 339 14.60 -12.02 -8.70
N ASP A 340 13.40 -12.50 -9.05
CA ASP A 340 12.42 -12.98 -8.07
C ASP A 340 12.40 -14.51 -7.89
N GLY A 341 13.27 -15.23 -8.58
CA GLY A 341 13.46 -16.68 -8.45
C GLY A 341 12.48 -17.55 -9.26
N GLY A 342 11.52 -16.94 -9.97
CA GLY A 342 10.50 -17.68 -10.72
C GLY A 342 9.47 -18.34 -9.80
N GLY A 343 8.41 -18.90 -10.39
CA GLY A 343 7.33 -19.60 -9.68
C GLY A 343 6.05 -18.79 -9.49
#